data_AF-A0A259DIY1-F1
#
_entry.id   AF-A0A259DIY1-F1
#
_cell.length_a   1.000
_cell.length_b   1.000
_cell.length_c   1.000
_cell.angle_alpha   90.00
_cell.angle_beta   90.00
_cell.angle_gamma   90.00
#
_symmetry.space_group_name_H-M   'P 1'
#
loop_
_entity.id
_entity.type
_entity.pdbx_description
1 polymer ?
#
loop_
_entity_poly.entity_id
_entity_poly.type
_entity_poly.pdbx_seq_one_letter_code
_entity_poly.pdbx_strand_id
1 'polypeptide(L)'
;MFDIGFSEMVVVGVVALIVIGPERLPKVARTAGHLYGRLQRYVSSVKSDISQEIQLDEMRRVGQEFKESIQSAATDLKQEAT
;
A
#
# COMPACT_ATOMS: atom_id res chain seq x y z
N MET A 1 -20.75 0.05 18.19
CA MET A 1 -21.53 0.67 17.10
C MET A 1 -21.33 -0.01 15.74
N PHE A 2 -20.50 -1.05 15.65
CA PHE A 2 -20.51 -2.06 14.58
C PHE A 2 -20.16 -3.40 15.25
N ASP A 3 -21.12 -3.96 15.98
CA ASP A 3 -21.03 -5.37 16.38
C ASP A 3 -21.42 -6.20 15.16
N ILE A 4 -20.47 -6.41 14.25
CA ILE A 4 -20.64 -7.42 13.21
C ILE A 4 -20.40 -8.76 13.88
N GLY A 5 -21.44 -9.25 14.56
CA GLY A 5 -21.49 -10.58 15.12
C GLY A 5 -21.76 -11.63 14.05
N PHE A 6 -21.69 -12.90 14.47
CA PHE A 6 -22.02 -14.03 13.60
C PHE A 6 -23.46 -13.92 13.07
N SER A 7 -24.38 -13.41 13.88
CA SER A 7 -25.78 -13.14 13.53
C SER A 7 -25.93 -12.23 12.32
N GLU A 8 -25.27 -11.07 12.32
CA GLU A 8 -25.34 -10.08 11.26
C GLU A 8 -24.80 -10.65 9.94
N MET A 9 -23.71 -11.42 10.01
CA MET A 9 -23.14 -12.08 8.83
C MET A 9 -24.11 -13.07 8.20
N VAL A 10 -24.84 -13.84 9.01
CA VAL A 10 -25.88 -14.76 8.51
C VAL A 10 -27.03 -13.99 7.85
N VAL A 11 -27.52 -12.91 8.48
CA VAL A 11 -28.61 -12.09 7.91
C VAL A 11 -28.20 -11.49 6.56
N VAL A 12 -27.00 -10.92 6.46
CA VAL A 12 -26.47 -10.40 5.20
C VAL A 12 -26.34 -11.51 4.15
N GLY A 13 -25.89 -12.69 4.54
CA GLY A 13 -25.83 -13.87 3.66
C GLY A 13 -27.19 -14.26 3.10
N VAL A 14 -28.22 -14.33 3.95
CA VAL A 14 -29.59 -14.64 3.53
C VAL A 14 -30.14 -13.58 2.57
N VAL A 15 -29.96 -12.30 2.88
CA VAL A 15 -30.39 -11.20 1.99
C VAL A 15 -29.67 -11.27 0.65
N ALA A 16 -28.36 -11.50 0.65
CA ALA A 16 -27.59 -11.66 -0.58
C ALA A 16 -28.08 -12.84 -1.44
N LEU A 17 -28.41 -13.97 -0.81
CA LEU A 17 -29.00 -15.13 -1.49
C LEU A 17 -30.36 -14.81 -2.11
N ILE A 18 -31.21 -14.02 -1.45
CA ILE A 18 -32.52 -13.64 -1.98
C ILE A 18 -32.39 -12.68 -3.15
N VAL A 19 -31.54 -11.66 -3.03
CA VAL A 19 -31.40 -10.59 -4.04
C VAL A 19 -30.67 -11.08 -5.29
N ILE A 20 -29.57 -11.80 -5.10
CA ILE A 20 -28.70 -12.24 -6.22
C ILE A 20 -29.13 -13.62 -6.72
N GLY A 21 -29.62 -14.48 -5.82
CA GLY A 21 -29.92 -15.89 -6.07
C GLY A 21 -28.75 -16.81 -5.66
N PRO A 22 -29.03 -17.98 -5.08
CA PRO A 22 -28.01 -18.92 -4.58
C PRO A 22 -27.08 -19.45 -5.69
N GLU A 23 -27.57 -19.58 -6.91
CA GLU A 23 -26.78 -20.07 -8.05
C GLU A 23 -25.86 -18.99 -8.64
N ARG A 24 -26.25 -17.71 -8.49
CA ARG A 24 -25.55 -16.57 -9.11
C ARG A 24 -24.54 -15.94 -8.16
N LEU A 25 -24.78 -15.96 -6.85
CA LEU A 25 -23.87 -15.47 -5.82
C LEU A 25 -22.43 -16.00 -5.98
N PRO A 26 -22.18 -17.32 -6.11
CA PRO A 26 -20.81 -17.83 -6.27
C PRO A 26 -20.15 -17.36 -7.58
N LYS A 27 -20.94 -17.18 -8.65
CA LYS A 27 -20.43 -16.68 -9.93
C LYS A 27 -20.01 -15.20 -9.83
N VAL A 28 -20.81 -14.39 -9.15
CA VAL A 28 -20.51 -12.97 -8.87
C VAL A 28 -19.29 -12.85 -7.97
N ALA A 29 -19.25 -13.61 -6.87
CA ALA A 29 -18.12 -13.62 -5.94
C ALA A 29 -16.79 -14.00 -6.64
N ARG A 30 -16.81 -15.03 -7.50
CA ARG A 30 -15.63 -15.41 -8.30
C ARG A 30 -15.21 -14.29 -9.26
N THR A 31 -16.16 -13.68 -9.95
CA THR A 31 -15.87 -12.60 -10.92
C THR A 31 -15.30 -11.36 -10.23
N ALA A 32 -15.93 -10.94 -9.13
CA ALA A 32 -15.45 -9.84 -8.30
C ALA A 32 -14.08 -10.14 -7.70
N GLY A 33 -13.87 -11.36 -7.20
CA GLY A 33 -12.59 -11.82 -6.68
C GLY A 33 -11.47 -11.84 -7.73
N HIS A 34 -11.78 -12.27 -8.96
CA HIS A 34 -10.82 -12.21 -10.07
C HIS A 34 -10.44 -10.76 -10.43
N LEU A 35 -11.41 -9.86 -10.46
CA LEU A 35 -11.16 -8.44 -10.73
C LEU A 35 -10.34 -7.81 -9.61
N TYR A 36 -10.70 -8.05 -8.36
CA TYR A 36 -9.97 -7.58 -7.19
C TYR A 36 -8.54 -8.12 -7.15
N GLY A 37 -8.34 -9.41 -7.43
CA GLY A 37 -7.02 -10.02 -7.48
C GLY A 37 -6.14 -9.44 -8.60
N ARG A 38 -6.72 -9.12 -9.77
CA ARG A 38 -6.00 -8.42 -10.84
C ARG A 38 -5.59 -7.01 -10.44
N LEU A 39 -6.51 -6.26 -9.83
CA LEU A 39 -6.22 -4.91 -9.32
C LEU A 39 -5.13 -4.95 -8.25
N GLN A 40 -5.22 -5.85 -7.27
CA GLN A 40 -4.21 -6.02 -6.24
C GLN A 40 -2.84 -6.34 -6.83
N ARG A 41 -2.78 -7.22 -7.84
CA ARG A 41 -1.54 -7.55 -8.54
C ARG A 41 -0.98 -6.35 -9.31
N TYR A 42 -1.84 -5.58 -9.98
CA TYR A 42 -1.45 -4.37 -10.69
C TYR A 42 -0.88 -3.31 -9.73
N VAL A 43 -1.58 -3.05 -8.62
CA VAL A 43 -1.10 -2.15 -7.57
C VAL A 43 0.23 -2.65 -6.98
N SER A 44 0.37 -3.96 -6.78
CA SER A 44 1.63 -4.55 -6.30
C SER A 44 2.78 -4.36 -7.29
N SER A 45 2.53 -4.54 -8.59
CA SER A 45 3.54 -4.33 -9.64
C SER A 45 3.93 -2.86 -9.73
N VAL A 46 2.96 -1.95 -9.79
CA VAL A 46 3.21 -0.50 -9.82
C VAL A 46 3.95 -0.04 -8.56
N LYS A 47 3.58 -0.56 -7.38
CA LYS A 47 4.31 -0.28 -6.15
C LYS A 47 5.75 -0.78 -6.22
N SER A 48 5.99 -1.95 -6.83
CA SER A 48 7.35 -2.49 -7.03
C SER A 48 8.17 -1.61 -7.96
N ASP A 49 7.60 -1.19 -9.10
CA ASP A 49 8.27 -0.34 -10.09
C ASP A 49 8.55 1.06 -9.51
N ILE A 50 7.55 1.65 -8.84
CA ILE A 50 7.69 2.93 -8.13
C ILE A 50 8.67 2.82 -6.97
N SER A 51 8.67 1.73 -6.20
CA SER A 51 9.67 1.54 -5.13
C SER A 51 11.09 1.49 -5.71
N GLN A 52 11.27 0.93 -6.90
CA GLN A 52 12.57 0.91 -7.57
C GLN A 52 13.02 2.30 -8.06
N GLU A 53 12.07 3.17 -8.42
CA GLU A 53 12.34 4.53 -8.89
C GLU A 53 12.46 5.54 -7.72
N ILE A 54 11.61 5.43 -6.69
CA ILE A 54 11.66 6.22 -5.46
C ILE A 54 12.94 5.92 -4.67
N GLN A 55 13.43 4.68 -4.68
CA GLN A 55 14.69 4.34 -4.02
C GLN A 55 15.87 5.15 -4.59
N LEU A 56 15.85 5.50 -5.89
CA LEU A 56 16.88 6.36 -6.50
C LEU A 56 16.77 7.82 -6.04
N ASP A 57 15.56 8.35 -5.88
CA ASP A 57 15.33 9.72 -5.43
C ASP A 57 15.51 9.90 -3.91
N GLU A 58 15.11 8.92 -3.10
CA GLU A 58 15.41 8.90 -1.66
C GLU A 58 16.92 8.78 -1.42
N MET A 59 17.64 7.92 -2.16
CA MET A 59 19.10 7.84 -2.04
C MET A 59 19.81 9.13 -2.44
N ARG A 60 19.31 9.86 -3.45
CA ARG A 60 19.85 11.19 -3.83
C ARG A 60 19.62 12.22 -2.73
N ARG A 61 18.45 12.22 -2.10
CA ARG A 61 18.09 13.16 -1.04
C ARG A 61 18.91 12.92 0.24
N VAL A 62 19.04 11.66 0.64
CA VAL A 62 19.91 11.23 1.75
C VAL A 62 21.38 11.57 1.46
N GLY A 63 21.84 11.39 0.22
CA GLY A 63 23.20 11.75 -0.18
C GLY A 63 23.47 13.27 -0.13
N GLN A 64 22.47 14.11 -0.44
CA GLN A 64 22.58 15.57 -0.32
C GLN A 64 22.66 16.02 1.14
N GLU A 65 21.78 15.52 2.01
CA GLU A 65 21.84 15.82 3.46
C GLU A 65 23.16 15.37 4.09
N PHE A 66 23.69 14.22 3.67
CA PHE A 66 24.98 13.72 4.15
C PHE A 66 26.15 14.60 3.69
N LYS A 67 26.12 15.06 2.43
CA LYS A 67 27.13 15.97 1.88
C LYS A 67 27.10 17.33 2.58
N GLU A 68 25.92 17.84 2.87
CA GLU A 68 25.72 19.09 3.59
C GLU A 68 26.20 18.97 5.04
N SER A 69 25.86 17.87 5.74
CA SER A 69 26.35 17.57 7.09
C SER A 69 27.88 17.44 7.17
N ILE A 70 28.50 16.80 6.19
CA ILE A 70 29.96 16.70 6.10
C ILE A 70 30.60 18.06 5.81
N GLN A 71 29.99 18.89 4.95
CA GLN A 71 30.50 20.24 4.70
C GLN A 71 30.42 21.13 5.94
N SER A 72 29.32 21.05 6.69
CA SER A 72 29.16 21.76 7.97
C SER A 72 30.23 21.30 8.97
N ALA A 73 30.38 19.99 9.18
CA ALA A 73 31.39 19.44 10.08
C ALA A 73 32.83 19.77 9.65
N ALA A 74 33.13 19.75 8.34
CA ALA A 74 34.44 20.14 7.83
C ALA A 74 34.71 21.65 7.98
N THR A 75 33.66 22.47 7.94
CA THR A 75 33.76 23.92 8.14
C THR A 75 33.98 24.24 9.62
N ASP A 76 33.24 23.56 10.52
CA ASP A 76 33.41 23.70 11.97
C ASP A 76 34.82 23.28 12.42
N LEU A 77 35.32 22.13 11.96
CA LEU A 77 36.68 21.66 12.28
C LEU A 77 37.78 22.61 11.75
N LYS A 78 37.54 23.27 10.62
CA LYS A 78 38.46 24.26 10.05
C LYS A 78 38.44 25.58 10.81
N GLN A 79 37.30 25.91 11.42
CA GLN A 79 37.11 27.11 12.23
C GLN A 79 37.61 26.93 13.66
N GLU A 80 37.60 25.69 14.19
CA GLU A 80 38.13 25.34 15.51
C GLU A 80 39.67 25.22 15.53
N ALA A 81 40.30 25.02 14.37
CA ALA A 81 41.76 24.87 14.22
C ALA A 81 42.50 26.17 13.85
N THR A 82 41.82 27.32 13.81
CA THR A 82 42.42 28.66 13.61
C THR A 82 42.21 29.50 14.86
#